data_AF-A0A2S5EGT2-F1
#
_entry.id   AF-A0A2S5EGT2-F1
#
_cell.length_a   1.000
_cell.length_b   1.000
_cell.length_c   1.000
_cell.angle_alpha   90.00
_cell.angle_beta   90.00
_cell.angle_gamma   90.00
#
_symmetry.space_group_name_H-M   'P 1'
#
loop_
_entity.id
_entity.type
_entity.pdbx_description
1 polymer ?
#
loop_
_entity_poly.entity_id
_entity_poly.type
_entity_poly.pdbx_seq_one_letter_code
_entity_poly.pdbx_strand_id
1 'polypeptide(L)'
;MEYAKEKGYEKIIINHDYIGLEKWCTGEWKTNKKITIAYKNCYDYFSKFLTIQFHWVRGHSGDPYNTLADQLAKKALESKNFRDLITKYIKN
;
A
#
# COMPACT_ATOMS: atom_id res chain seq x y z
N MET A 1 6.72 1.28 -0.29
CA MET A 1 7.55 0.65 -1.35
C MET A 1 8.72 1.56 -1.72
N GLU A 2 8.46 2.80 -2.15
CA GLU A 2 9.50 3.82 -2.41
C GLU A 2 10.57 3.90 -1.33
N TYR A 3 10.13 4.19 -0.10
CA TYR A 3 11.04 4.26 1.06
C TYR A 3 11.93 3.02 1.22
N ALA A 4 11.38 1.83 0.99
CA ALA A 4 12.16 0.59 1.12
C ALA A 4 13.21 0.45 0.02
N LYS A 5 12.85 0.80 -1.23
CA LYS A 5 13.80 0.84 -2.34
C LYS A 5 14.91 1.87 -2.10
N GLU A 6 14.56 3.08 -1.64
CA GLU A 6 15.51 4.15 -1.35
C GLU A 6 16.50 3.78 -0.24
N LYS A 7 16.06 3.01 0.75
CA LYS A 7 16.91 2.50 1.83
C LYS A 7 17.70 1.24 1.44
N GLY A 8 17.53 0.73 0.23
CA GLY A 8 18.21 -0.49 -0.22
C GLY A 8 17.73 -1.75 0.48
N TYR A 9 16.52 -1.76 1.05
CA TYR A 9 15.94 -3.00 1.57
C TYR A 9 15.55 -3.92 0.41
N GLU A 10 15.71 -5.23 0.61
CA GLU A 10 15.39 -6.23 -0.40
C GLU A 10 13.98 -6.81 -0.22
N LYS A 11 13.41 -6.71 0.99
CA LYS A 11 12.15 -7.34 1.35
C LYS A 11 11.28 -6.42 2.20
N ILE A 12 9.98 -6.43 1.91
CA ILE A 12 8.95 -5.83 2.76
C ILE A 12 7.81 -6.83 3.00
N ILE A 13 7.20 -6.72 4.18
CA ILE A 13 5.95 -7.40 4.53
C ILE A 13 4.91 -6.29 4.78
N ILE A 14 3.83 -6.31 4.01
CA ILE A 14 2.71 -5.39 4.14
C ILE A 14 1.65 -6.08 4.99
N ASN A 15 1.52 -5.67 6.24
CA ASN A 15 0.42 -6.06 7.10
C ASN A 15 -0.83 -5.26 6.71
N HIS A 16 -1.95 -5.92 6.45
CA HIS A 16 -3.17 -5.26 6.00
C HIS A 16 -4.43 -5.95 6.55
N ASP A 17 -5.45 -5.17 6.84
CA ASP A 17 -6.79 -5.66 7.24
C ASP A 17 -7.81 -5.63 6.08
N TYR A 18 -7.49 -4.90 5.01
CA TYR A 18 -8.30 -4.83 3.81
C TYR A 18 -7.73 -5.65 2.66
N ILE A 19 -8.38 -6.78 2.38
CA ILE A 19 -7.99 -7.78 1.39
C ILE A 19 -7.71 -7.21 -0.02
N GLY A 20 -8.36 -6.10 -0.39
CA GLY A 20 -8.15 -5.46 -1.69
C GLY A 20 -6.70 -5.02 -1.91
N LEU A 21 -5.97 -4.65 -0.84
CA LEU A 21 -4.55 -4.24 -0.92
C LEU A 21 -3.65 -5.34 -1.45
N GLU A 22 -4.01 -6.59 -1.24
CA GLU A 22 -3.33 -7.76 -1.80
C GLU A 22 -3.94 -8.14 -3.16
N LYS A 23 -5.27 -8.27 -3.23
CA LYS A 23 -5.96 -8.83 -4.42
C LYS A 23 -5.80 -8.00 -5.69
N TRP A 24 -5.65 -6.68 -5.58
CA TRP A 24 -5.33 -5.84 -6.75
C TRP A 24 -3.89 -6.04 -7.24
N CYS A 25 -2.96 -6.27 -6.32
CA CYS A 25 -1.56 -6.51 -6.64
C CYS A 25 -1.34 -7.90 -7.25
N THR A 26 -2.02 -8.93 -6.72
CA THR A 26 -1.96 -10.30 -7.26
C THR A 26 -2.76 -10.48 -8.55
N GLY A 27 -3.62 -9.52 -8.89
CA GLY A 27 -4.47 -9.58 -10.09
C GLY A 27 -5.74 -10.42 -9.91
N GLU A 28 -5.98 -10.95 -8.71
CA GLU A 28 -7.22 -11.67 -8.39
C GLU A 28 -8.45 -10.76 -8.46
N TRP A 29 -8.29 -9.47 -8.15
CA TRP A 29 -9.34 -8.47 -8.32
C TRP A 29 -8.98 -7.49 -9.44
N LYS A 30 -9.97 -7.19 -10.29
CA LYS A 30 -9.83 -6.20 -11.36
C LYS A 30 -9.67 -4.78 -10.78
N THR A 31 -8.70 -4.04 -11.29
CA THR A 31 -8.53 -2.61 -10.98
C THR A 31 -9.40 -1.75 -11.88
N ASN A 32 -10.49 -1.20 -11.35
CA ASN A 32 -11.44 -0.38 -12.13
C ASN A 32 -11.33 1.13 -11.85
N LYS A 33 -10.64 1.54 -10.78
CA LYS A 33 -10.53 2.94 -10.37
C LYS A 33 -9.13 3.45 -10.66
N LYS A 34 -9.01 4.74 -10.95
CA LYS A 34 -7.71 5.42 -11.18
C LYS A 34 -6.70 5.09 -10.08
N ILE A 35 -7.13 5.13 -8.81
CA ILE A 35 -6.28 4.83 -7.65
C ILE A 35 -5.87 3.36 -7.56
N THR A 36 -6.76 2.40 -7.89
CA THR A 36 -6.43 0.98 -7.82
C THR A 36 -5.53 0.55 -8.97
N ILE A 37 -5.69 1.16 -10.16
CA ILE A 37 -4.77 1.01 -11.29
C ILE A 37 -3.38 1.53 -10.92
N ALA A 38 -3.30 2.75 -10.36
CA ALA A 38 -2.05 3.36 -9.94
C ALA A 38 -1.33 2.53 -8.86
N TYR A 39 -2.07 2.03 -7.87
CA TYR A 39 -1.54 1.16 -6.82
C TYR A 39 -0.97 -0.15 -7.37
N LYS A 40 -1.69 -0.82 -8.28
CA LYS A 40 -1.17 -2.02 -8.95
C LYS A 40 0.09 -1.71 -9.76
N ASN A 41 0.10 -0.64 -10.54
CA ASN A 41 1.28 -0.26 -11.32
C ASN A 41 2.50 0.07 -10.43
N CYS A 42 2.27 0.72 -9.29
CA CYS A 42 3.29 0.95 -8.26
C CYS A 42 3.87 -0.39 -7.79
N TYR A 43 3.01 -1.32 -7.37
CA TYR A 43 3.42 -2.66 -6.98
C TYR A 43 4.21 -3.39 -8.09
N ASP A 44 3.70 -3.44 -9.32
CA ASP A 44 4.33 -4.10 -10.47
C ASP A 44 5.73 -3.51 -10.79
N TYR A 45 5.92 -2.22 -10.53
CA TYR A 45 7.23 -1.57 -10.68
C TYR A 45 8.19 -1.99 -9.57
N PHE A 46 7.75 -1.93 -8.31
CA PHE A 46 8.62 -2.20 -7.17
C PHE A 46 8.90 -3.69 -6.93
N SER A 47 8.00 -4.58 -7.32
CA SER A 47 8.19 -6.04 -7.20
C SER A 47 9.37 -6.56 -8.04
N LYS A 48 9.87 -5.78 -9.00
CA LYS A 48 11.11 -6.05 -9.75
C LYS A 48 12.38 -5.87 -8.91
N PHE A 49 12.29 -5.11 -7.82
CA PHE A 49 13.42 -4.73 -6.97
C PHE A 49 13.26 -5.21 -5.53
N LEU A 50 12.02 -5.43 -5.09
CA LEU A 50 11.66 -5.82 -3.74
C LEU A 50 10.92 -7.16 -3.76
N THR A 51 11.26 -8.04 -2.82
CA THR A 51 10.35 -9.11 -2.41
C THR A 51 9.23 -8.49 -1.58
N ILE A 52 8.01 -8.49 -2.10
CA ILE A 52 6.84 -7.91 -1.44
C ILE A 52 5.92 -9.04 -1.00
N GLN A 53 5.66 -9.15 0.30
CA GLN A 53 4.72 -10.11 0.86
C GLN A 53 3.55 -9.39 1.51
N PHE A 54 2.39 -10.01 1.46
CA PHE A 54 1.19 -9.55 2.14
C PHE A 54 0.91 -10.47 3.33
N HIS A 55 0.59 -9.87 4.47
CA HIS A 55 0.16 -10.59 5.67
C HIS A 55 -1.17 -10.00 6.11
N TRP A 56 -2.22 -10.82 6.03
CA TRP A 56 -3.53 -10.41 6.49
C TRP A 56 -3.58 -10.39 8.01
N VAL A 57 -4.02 -9.26 8.57
CA VAL A 57 -4.30 -9.10 10.00
C VAL A 57 -5.80 -8.91 10.20
N ARG A 58 -6.33 -9.42 11.31
CA ARG A 58 -7.74 -9.20 11.67
C ARG A 58 -7.96 -7.72 11.96
N GLY A 59 -8.83 -7.07 11.19
CA GLY A 59 -9.29 -5.71 11.51
C GLY A 59 -9.86 -5.64 12.92
N HIS A 60 -9.58 -4.55 13.63
CA HIS A 60 -10.04 -4.30 15.01
C HIS A 60 -9.59 -5.31 16.08
N SER A 61 -8.56 -6.12 15.82
CA SER A 61 -8.02 -7.08 16.79
C SER A 61 -7.09 -6.48 17.87
N GLY A 62 -6.93 -5.15 17.88
CA GLY A 62 -6.01 -4.49 18.82
C GLY A 62 -4.54 -4.60 18.42
N ASP A 63 -4.23 -4.91 17.15
CA ASP A 63 -2.85 -4.82 16.64
C ASP A 63 -2.33 -3.38 16.80
N PRO A 64 -1.27 -3.15 17.60
CA PRO A 64 -0.78 -1.81 17.88
C PRO A 64 -0.28 -1.08 16.62
N TYR A 65 0.25 -1.81 15.64
CA TYR A 65 0.79 -1.23 14.41
C TYR A 65 -0.31 -0.88 13.42
N ASN A 66 -1.35 -1.70 13.30
CA ASN A 66 -2.53 -1.34 12.50
C ASN A 66 -3.23 -0.11 13.10
N THR A 67 -3.38 -0.09 14.43
CA THR A 67 -3.96 1.05 15.15
C THR A 67 -3.14 2.32 14.92
N LEU A 68 -1.82 2.23 14.98
CA LEU A 68 -0.92 3.36 14.70
C LEU A 68 -1.06 3.83 13.25
N ALA A 69 -1.14 2.92 12.27
CA ALA A 69 -1.33 3.25 10.87
C ALA A 69 -2.65 4.03 10.65
N ASP A 70 -3.75 3.57 11.24
CA ASP A 70 -5.05 4.25 11.17
C ASP A 70 -5.02 5.64 11.81
N GLN A 71 -4.38 5.77 12.97
CA GLN A 71 -4.24 7.05 13.66
C GLN A 71 -3.44 8.06 12.82
N LEU A 72 -2.34 7.62 12.21
CA LEU A 72 -1.53 8.46 11.33
C LEU A 72 -2.32 8.89 10.08
N ALA A 73 -3.09 7.97 9.49
CA ALA A 73 -3.95 8.28 8.35
C ALA A 73 -5.04 9.31 8.71
N LYS A 74 -5.72 9.15 9.85
CA LYS A 74 -6.72 10.11 10.35
C LYS A 74 -6.12 11.49 10.60
N LYS A 75 -4.97 11.55 11.26
CA LYS A 75 -4.25 12.81 11.52
C LYS A 75 -3.85 13.53 10.23
N ALA A 76 -3.47 12.78 9.19
CA ALA A 76 -3.16 13.36 7.88
C ALA A 76 -4.41 14.00 7.22
N LEU A 77 -5.59 13.39 7.37
CA LEU A 77 -6.85 13.95 6.89
C LEU A 77 -7.23 15.23 7.65
N GLU A 78 -7.11 15.24 8.97
CA GLU A 78 -7.44 16.40 9.82
C GLU A 78 -6.53 17.60 9.54
N SER A 79 -5.23 17.37 9.38
CA SER A 79 -4.25 18.42 9.06
C SER A 79 -4.34 18.95 7.63
N LYS A 80 -5.23 18.38 6.79
CA LYS A 80 -5.38 18.70 5.35
C LYS A 80 -4.07 18.61 4.55
N ASN A 81 -3.07 17.90 5.07
CA ASN A 81 -1.75 17.76 4.44
C ASN A 81 -1.70 16.51 3.57
N PHE A 82 -2.73 16.30 2.73
CA PHE A 82 -2.76 15.17 1.82
C PHE A 82 -1.92 15.48 0.57
N ARG A 83 -0.98 14.59 0.26
CA ARG A 83 -0.24 14.60 -1.01
C ARG A 83 -0.64 13.39 -1.81
N ASP A 84 -1.00 13.62 -3.07
CA ASP A 84 -1.17 12.51 -4.01
C ASP A 84 0.20 11.96 -4.40
N LEU A 85 0.56 10.83 -3.80
CA LEU A 85 1.83 10.15 -4.05
C LEU A 85 1.68 8.98 -5.02
N ILE A 86 0.45 8.56 -5.34
CA ILE A 86 0.22 7.30 -6.05
C ILE A 86 -0.13 7.51 -7.51
N THR A 87 -0.82 8.57 -7.89
CA THR A 87 -1.27 8.74 -9.28
C THR A 87 -0.14 8.93 -10.28
N LYS A 88 1.07 9.27 -9.82
CA LYS A 88 2.29 9.26 -10.64
C LYS A 88 2.62 7.89 -11.27
N TYR A 89 2.03 6.80 -10.76
CA TYR A 89 2.18 5.45 -11.30
C TYR A 89 1.11 5.07 -12.33
N ILE A 90 0.28 6.01 -12.75
CA ILE A 90 -0.63 5.76 -13.88
C ILE A 90 0.22 5.77 -15.14
N LYS A 91 0.18 4.67 -15.90
CA LYS A 91 0.83 4.60 -17.20
C LYS A 91 0.05 5.49 -18.16
N ASN A 92 0.78 6.35 -18.87
CA ASN A 92 0.23 7.11 -20.01
C ASN A 92 -0.16 6.16 -21.14
#